data_AF-A0A2U1YRW2-F1
#
_entry.id   AF-A0A2U1YRW2-F1
#
_cell.length_a   1.000
_cell.length_b   1.000
_cell.length_c   1.000
_cell.angle_alpha   90.00
_cell.angle_beta   90.00
_cell.angle_gamma   90.00
#
_symmetry.space_group_name_H-M   'P 1'
#
loop_
_entity.id
_entity.type
_entity.pdbx_description
1 polymer ?
#
loop_
_entity_poly.entity_id
_entity_poly.type
_entity_poly.pdbx_seq_one_letter_code
_entity_poly.pdbx_strand_id
1 'polypeptide(L)'
;MTDVEIDLHAVSRGTVTAPAGCGKTHLIAQTLKRHHGAKPILILTHTNAGVAALRARLDKAGVSADAYRLSTIDGWAMRVSGMFPARSGLDPTVLKLANPKKDYPAIRAAACRLFEEEHVNDLLAASYARLIVDEYQDCSLPQHDIVNYMAAALPICVLGDPMQAIFGFKGNPLADWDDVVCRHFPLIGELQIPWRWRNAGTEAFGYWLLDARRKLLAGEHIDLTTAPAEVNWIQLDGTEDRRRQLRAARTNAPDREGSVLIIGKSTSPPSQQEVASQTPGAVTIENVDFKDLIGFALDLDFQRPDALEKVVRFAASVMTNVGAANLLKRLPVLEKGAARKPPSDAERAALDFQAERSPRAAARLLTELGKQPGARPHRQAVLQACMKALHACDGSDGNAFYEAAIRAREQNRLFGRPLPRRAVGSTLLLKGLEAEVAVILDADDHDTNNIYVAMTRGSRSLVICSRATSIVRPAAARRTLQLA
;
A
#
# COMPACT_ATOMS: atom_id res chain seq x y z
N MET A 1 -22.92 16.82 23.18
CA MET A 1 -21.70 17.64 23.04
C MET A 1 -21.75 18.23 21.65
N THR A 2 -21.81 19.55 21.53
CA THR A 2 -21.89 20.27 20.26
C THR A 2 -20.62 20.00 19.44
N ASP A 3 -20.80 19.62 18.19
CA ASP A 3 -19.73 19.42 17.20
C ASP A 3 -18.83 20.66 17.18
N VAL A 4 -17.57 20.51 17.60
CA VAL A 4 -16.55 21.49 17.19
C VAL A 4 -16.29 21.21 15.72
N GLU A 5 -17.02 21.91 14.85
CA GLU A 5 -16.74 21.91 13.42
C GLU A 5 -15.40 22.62 13.21
N ILE A 6 -14.33 21.84 13.08
CA ILE A 6 -12.98 22.38 12.84
C ILE A 6 -13.00 23.10 11.49
N ASP A 7 -12.96 24.42 11.48
CA ASP A 7 -12.79 25.16 10.23
C ASP A 7 -11.32 25.25 9.90
N LEU A 8 -10.88 24.49 8.89
CA LEU A 8 -9.50 24.57 8.46
C LEU A 8 -9.16 26.00 8.02
N HIS A 9 -10.05 26.79 7.42
CA HIS A 9 -9.72 28.14 6.91
C HIS A 9 -9.23 29.10 8.00
N ALA A 10 -9.76 28.95 9.22
CA ALA A 10 -9.36 29.75 10.37
C ALA A 10 -7.96 29.39 10.92
N VAL A 11 -7.38 28.27 10.49
CA VAL A 11 -6.07 27.80 10.96
C VAL A 11 -4.95 28.51 10.22
N SER A 12 -4.25 29.40 10.93
CA SER A 12 -2.99 30.00 10.45
C SER A 12 -1.85 28.99 10.49
N ARG A 13 -1.71 28.26 11.60
CA ARG A 13 -0.71 27.22 11.79
C ARG A 13 -1.20 26.19 12.80
N GLY A 14 -1.36 24.93 12.39
CA GLY A 14 -1.83 23.91 13.32
C GLY A 14 -1.93 22.50 12.77
N THR A 15 -2.18 21.55 13.66
CA THR A 15 -2.43 20.15 13.34
C THR A 15 -3.85 19.74 13.74
N VAL A 16 -4.48 18.90 12.93
CA VAL A 16 -5.74 18.22 13.25
C VAL A 16 -5.47 16.74 13.33
N THR A 17 -5.69 16.17 14.51
CA THR A 17 -5.64 14.71 14.66
C THR A 17 -6.92 14.10 14.10
N ALA A 18 -6.76 13.16 13.17
CA ALA A 18 -7.87 12.59 12.43
C ALA A 18 -7.79 11.06 12.47
N PRO A 19 -8.36 10.43 13.51
CA PRO A 19 -8.44 8.98 13.62
C PRO A 19 -9.01 8.32 12.36
N ALA A 20 -8.69 7.04 12.18
CA ALA A 20 -9.11 6.28 11.01
C ALA A 20 -10.63 6.36 10.86
N GLY A 21 -11.12 6.68 9.66
CA GLY A 21 -12.55 6.72 9.39
C GLY A 21 -13.32 7.93 9.95
N CYS A 22 -12.65 8.89 10.62
CA CYS A 22 -13.31 10.07 11.20
C CYS A 22 -13.57 11.25 10.24
N GLY A 23 -13.46 11.03 8.92
CA GLY A 23 -13.87 12.05 7.95
C GLY A 23 -12.81 13.09 7.57
N LYS A 24 -11.52 12.81 7.73
CA LYS A 24 -10.40 13.68 7.30
C LYS A 24 -10.57 14.23 5.87
N THR A 25 -10.84 13.36 4.90
CA THR A 25 -11.05 13.78 3.51
C THR A 25 -12.32 14.63 3.34
N HIS A 26 -13.36 14.37 4.13
CA HIS A 26 -14.58 15.17 4.11
C HIS A 26 -14.32 16.60 4.61
N LEU A 27 -13.52 16.74 5.67
CA LEU A 27 -13.10 18.02 6.22
C LEU A 27 -12.33 18.85 5.18
N ILE A 28 -11.37 18.22 4.47
CA ILE A 28 -10.64 18.86 3.37
C ILE A 28 -11.61 19.26 2.26
N ALA A 29 -12.52 18.38 1.83
CA ALA A 29 -13.49 18.67 0.77
C ALA A 29 -14.42 19.84 1.12
N GLN A 30 -14.96 19.89 2.35
CA GLN A 30 -15.79 20.99 2.81
C GLN A 30 -15.02 22.32 2.83
N THR A 31 -13.77 22.30 3.29
CA THR A 31 -12.87 23.46 3.26
C THR A 31 -12.72 23.98 1.83
N LEU A 32 -12.42 23.10 0.87
CA LEU A 32 -12.24 23.50 -0.53
C LEU A 32 -13.54 24.01 -1.17
N LYS A 33 -14.71 23.48 -0.80
CA LYS A 33 -16.00 23.98 -1.31
C LYS A 33 -16.32 25.39 -0.82
N ARG A 34 -15.93 25.72 0.40
CA ARG A 34 -16.09 27.06 1.00
C ARG A 34 -15.01 28.05 0.52
N HIS A 35 -14.01 27.59 -0.24
CA HIS A 35 -12.94 28.43 -0.75
C HIS A 35 -13.37 29.17 -2.01
N HIS A 36 -13.45 30.49 -1.91
CA HIS A 36 -13.79 31.38 -3.03
C HIS A 36 -12.66 32.37 -3.39
N GLY A 37 -11.46 32.18 -2.82
CA GLY A 37 -10.31 33.03 -3.10
C GLY A 37 -9.73 32.81 -4.50
N ALA A 38 -9.11 33.85 -5.06
CA ALA A 38 -8.52 33.79 -6.41
C ALA A 38 -7.34 32.81 -6.55
N LYS A 39 -6.62 32.53 -5.44
CA LYS A 39 -5.49 31.60 -5.41
C LYS A 39 -5.96 30.21 -4.98
N PRO A 40 -5.51 29.13 -5.64
CA PRO A 40 -5.83 27.77 -5.21
C PRO A 40 -5.20 27.43 -3.86
N ILE A 41 -5.76 26.42 -3.17
CA ILE A 41 -5.17 25.80 -2.00
C ILE A 41 -4.17 24.72 -2.44
N LEU A 42 -2.95 24.74 -1.91
CA LEU A 42 -1.99 23.66 -2.13
C LEU A 42 -2.31 22.51 -1.16
N ILE A 43 -2.44 21.30 -1.70
CA ILE A 43 -2.67 20.08 -0.93
C ILE A 43 -1.50 19.13 -1.21
N LEU A 44 -0.82 18.71 -0.16
CA LEU A 44 0.28 17.76 -0.25
C LEU A 44 -0.05 16.46 0.50
N THR A 45 0.49 15.34 0.03
CA THR A 45 0.42 14.03 0.70
C THR A 45 1.70 13.22 0.43
N HIS A 46 1.80 12.00 0.94
CA HIS A 46 3.04 11.20 0.88
C HIS A 46 3.21 10.39 -0.40
N THR A 47 2.12 9.87 -0.97
CA THR A 47 2.21 8.87 -2.04
C THR A 47 1.36 9.24 -3.25
N ASN A 48 1.78 8.80 -4.44
CA ASN A 48 1.00 8.99 -5.67
C ASN A 48 -0.36 8.27 -5.58
N ALA A 49 -0.43 7.14 -4.86
CA ALA A 49 -1.69 6.47 -4.55
C ALA A 49 -2.59 7.34 -3.67
N GLY A 50 -2.03 8.00 -2.66
CA GLY A 50 -2.73 9.00 -1.83
C GLY A 50 -3.26 10.17 -2.66
N VAL A 51 -2.46 10.69 -3.60
CA VAL A 51 -2.89 11.74 -4.55
C VAL A 51 -4.08 11.27 -5.39
N ALA A 52 -4.00 10.09 -5.99
CA ALA A 52 -5.09 9.55 -6.82
C ALA A 52 -6.36 9.31 -5.99
N ALA A 53 -6.23 8.73 -4.79
CA ALA A 53 -7.35 8.46 -3.89
C ALA A 53 -8.02 9.75 -3.39
N LEU A 54 -7.23 10.75 -2.97
CA LEU A 54 -7.74 12.03 -2.52
C LEU A 54 -8.43 12.77 -3.67
N ARG A 55 -7.82 12.81 -4.86
CA ARG A 55 -8.43 13.39 -6.07
C ARG A 55 -9.79 12.77 -6.37
N ALA A 56 -9.88 11.44 -6.45
CA ALA A 56 -11.14 10.75 -6.72
C ALA A 56 -12.24 11.07 -5.68
N ARG A 57 -11.86 11.23 -4.40
CA ARG A 57 -12.79 11.61 -3.33
C ARG A 57 -13.23 13.08 -3.44
N LEU A 58 -12.33 13.99 -3.80
CA LEU A 58 -12.65 15.40 -4.04
C LEU A 58 -13.56 15.57 -5.27
N ASP A 59 -13.29 14.84 -6.34
CA ASP A 59 -14.12 14.82 -7.56
C ASP A 59 -15.52 14.30 -7.23
N LYS A 60 -15.62 13.19 -6.49
CA LYS A 60 -16.92 12.64 -6.01
C LYS A 60 -17.65 13.63 -5.10
N ALA A 61 -16.92 14.41 -4.31
CA ALA A 61 -17.52 15.45 -3.49
C ALA A 61 -17.96 16.67 -4.32
N GLY A 62 -17.60 16.78 -5.60
CA GLY A 62 -17.93 17.93 -6.45
C GLY A 62 -17.11 19.18 -6.12
N VAL A 63 -15.86 19.00 -5.68
CA VAL A 63 -14.92 20.11 -5.48
C VAL A 63 -14.39 20.59 -6.83
N SER A 64 -14.39 21.90 -7.07
CA SER A 64 -13.83 22.47 -8.30
C SER A 64 -12.32 22.20 -8.38
N ALA A 65 -11.85 21.78 -9.56
CA ALA A 65 -10.42 21.57 -9.82
C ALA A 65 -9.58 22.85 -9.74
N ASP A 66 -10.21 24.03 -9.89
CA ASP A 66 -9.54 25.32 -9.77
C ASP A 66 -9.29 25.73 -8.33
N ALA A 67 -10.06 25.17 -7.38
CA ALA A 67 -9.93 25.50 -5.96
C ALA A 67 -8.62 24.98 -5.34
N TYR A 68 -7.94 24.02 -5.97
CA TYR A 68 -6.77 23.39 -5.39
C TYR A 68 -5.69 22.94 -6.39
N ARG A 69 -4.50 22.69 -5.86
CA ARG A 69 -3.42 21.94 -6.52
C ARG A 69 -3.02 20.79 -5.61
N LEU A 70 -2.96 19.58 -6.16
CA LEU A 70 -2.70 18.37 -5.39
C LEU A 70 -1.49 17.62 -5.96
N SER A 71 -0.54 17.30 -5.10
CA SER A 71 0.68 16.55 -5.42
C SER A 71 1.23 15.83 -4.20
N THR A 72 2.23 14.96 -4.39
CA THR A 72 3.04 14.49 -3.26
C THR A 72 4.00 15.57 -2.79
N ILE A 73 4.48 15.49 -1.54
CA ILE A 73 5.52 16.39 -1.02
C ILE A 73 6.77 16.30 -1.91
N ASP A 74 7.25 15.08 -2.19
CA ASP A 74 8.44 14.88 -3.03
C ASP A 74 8.21 15.33 -4.47
N GLY A 75 7.05 15.03 -5.07
CA GLY A 75 6.73 15.46 -6.44
C GLY A 75 6.62 16.98 -6.57
N TRP A 76 6.17 17.66 -5.51
CA TRP A 76 6.17 19.11 -5.45
C TRP A 76 7.57 19.69 -5.23
N ALA A 77 8.37 19.11 -4.32
CA ALA A 77 9.76 19.47 -4.10
C ALA A 77 10.59 19.36 -5.38
N MET A 78 10.45 18.26 -6.13
CA MET A 78 11.06 18.08 -7.45
C MET A 78 10.72 19.23 -8.41
N ARG A 79 9.44 19.62 -8.47
CA ARG A 79 8.95 20.68 -9.36
C ARG A 79 9.59 22.02 -9.00
N VAL A 80 9.59 22.39 -7.72
CA VAL A 80 10.15 23.69 -7.29
C VAL A 80 11.66 23.72 -7.48
N SER A 81 12.38 22.67 -7.09
CA SER A 81 13.84 22.60 -7.33
C SER A 81 14.19 22.67 -8.82
N GLY A 82 13.38 22.03 -9.69
CA GLY A 82 13.56 22.07 -11.14
C GLY A 82 13.20 23.40 -11.80
N MET A 83 12.32 24.21 -11.20
CA MET A 83 12.04 25.58 -11.67
C MET A 83 13.20 26.54 -11.39
N PHE A 84 14.00 26.27 -10.34
CA PHE A 84 15.12 27.12 -9.92
C PHE A 84 16.42 26.32 -9.79
N PRO A 85 16.96 25.73 -10.88
CA PRO A 85 18.11 24.82 -10.80
C PRO A 85 19.37 25.51 -10.25
N ALA A 86 19.64 26.76 -10.66
CA ALA A 86 20.80 27.52 -10.17
C ALA A 86 20.71 27.85 -8.67
N ARG A 87 19.51 28.20 -8.17
CA ARG A 87 19.29 28.53 -6.75
C ARG A 87 19.19 27.29 -5.87
N SER A 88 18.61 26.20 -6.38
CA SER A 88 18.49 24.94 -5.63
C SER A 88 19.84 24.21 -5.51
N GLY A 89 20.76 24.47 -6.45
CA GLY A 89 22.04 23.76 -6.56
C GLY A 89 21.86 22.29 -6.92
N LEU A 90 20.69 21.89 -7.43
CA LEU A 90 20.38 20.51 -7.80
C LEU A 90 20.83 20.24 -9.23
N ASP A 91 21.66 19.21 -9.42
CA ASP A 91 21.99 18.72 -10.75
C ASP A 91 20.69 18.24 -11.45
N PRO A 92 20.34 18.80 -12.63
CA PRO A 92 19.12 18.43 -13.36
C PRO A 92 19.01 16.94 -13.69
N THR A 93 20.12 16.20 -13.75
CA THR A 93 20.12 14.75 -13.98
C THR A 93 19.47 13.98 -12.83
N VAL A 94 19.49 14.50 -11.60
CA VAL A 94 18.84 13.90 -10.43
C VAL A 94 17.33 13.83 -10.60
N LEU A 95 16.73 14.79 -11.32
CA LEU A 95 15.29 14.81 -11.60
C LEU A 95 14.85 13.69 -12.56
N LYS A 96 15.79 13.00 -13.21
CA LYS A 96 15.51 11.79 -14.01
C LYS A 96 15.29 10.54 -13.15
N LEU A 97 15.53 10.63 -11.83
CA LEU A 97 15.31 9.55 -10.86
C LEU A 97 15.99 8.22 -11.24
N ALA A 98 17.21 8.30 -11.80
CA ALA A 98 17.98 7.12 -12.19
C ALA A 98 18.40 6.26 -11.00
N ASN A 99 18.60 6.88 -9.83
CA ASN A 99 18.84 6.20 -8.56
C ASN A 99 17.97 6.80 -7.46
N PRO A 100 16.67 6.41 -7.38
CA PRO A 100 15.71 7.02 -6.46
C PRO A 100 16.16 7.04 -4.99
N LYS A 101 16.96 6.05 -4.56
CA LYS A 101 17.48 5.99 -3.17
C LYS A 101 18.43 7.14 -2.84
N LYS A 102 19.17 7.65 -3.83
CA LYS A 102 20.06 8.82 -3.69
C LYS A 102 19.38 10.10 -4.13
N ASP A 103 18.56 10.02 -5.17
CA ASP A 103 17.96 11.18 -5.82
C ASP A 103 16.90 11.85 -4.94
N TYR A 104 16.00 11.09 -4.31
CA TYR A 104 14.98 11.68 -3.42
C TYR A 104 15.58 12.43 -2.23
N PRO A 105 16.58 11.89 -1.49
CA PRO A 105 17.29 12.67 -0.48
C PRO A 105 17.90 13.97 -1.01
N ALA A 106 18.55 13.94 -2.17
CA ALA A 106 19.16 15.13 -2.78
C ALA A 106 18.10 16.19 -3.16
N ILE A 107 16.98 15.76 -3.75
CA ILE A 107 15.84 16.62 -4.07
C ILE A 107 15.28 17.27 -2.80
N ARG A 108 15.04 16.50 -1.74
CA ARG A 108 14.51 17.03 -0.48
C ARG A 108 15.46 18.04 0.14
N ALA A 109 16.76 17.76 0.16
CA ALA A 109 17.76 18.69 0.67
C ALA A 109 17.81 20.00 -0.14
N ALA A 110 17.72 19.91 -1.47
CA ALA A 110 17.70 21.09 -2.34
C ALA A 110 16.42 21.92 -2.16
N ALA A 111 15.26 21.27 -2.05
CA ALA A 111 14.01 21.95 -1.76
C ALA A 111 14.03 22.61 -0.38
N CYS A 112 14.54 21.91 0.65
CA CYS A 112 14.67 22.44 2.00
C CYS A 112 15.47 23.75 2.03
N ARG A 113 16.65 23.79 1.38
CA ARG A 113 17.47 25.01 1.28
C ARG A 113 16.73 26.17 0.60
N LEU A 114 15.95 25.90 -0.44
CA LEU A 114 15.17 26.96 -1.11
C LEU A 114 14.15 27.63 -0.18
N PHE A 115 13.52 26.86 0.71
CA PHE A 115 12.53 27.40 1.65
C PHE A 115 13.17 27.99 2.90
N GLU A 116 14.23 27.36 3.41
CA GLU A 116 15.00 27.86 4.55
C GLU A 116 15.65 29.21 4.26
N GLU A 117 16.19 29.40 3.06
CA GLU A 117 16.79 30.68 2.61
C GLU A 117 15.74 31.64 2.00
N GLU A 118 14.44 31.31 2.14
CA GLU A 118 13.29 32.14 1.73
C GLU A 118 13.25 32.53 0.24
N HIS A 119 14.06 31.89 -0.61
CA HIS A 119 14.23 32.22 -2.03
C HIS A 119 12.95 32.17 -2.87
N VAL A 120 11.91 31.47 -2.39
CA VAL A 120 10.66 31.23 -3.12
C VAL A 120 9.42 31.64 -2.33
N ASN A 121 9.55 32.36 -1.21
CA ASN A 121 8.42 32.74 -0.36
C ASN A 121 7.41 33.63 -1.09
N ASP A 122 7.87 34.64 -1.83
CA ASP A 122 7.00 35.51 -2.63
C ASP A 122 6.22 34.72 -3.69
N LEU A 123 6.87 33.73 -4.31
CA LEU A 123 6.24 32.85 -5.29
C LEU A 123 5.15 32.00 -4.64
N LEU A 124 5.41 31.42 -3.46
CA LEU A 124 4.41 30.66 -2.72
C LEU A 124 3.21 31.53 -2.36
N ALA A 125 3.46 32.69 -1.76
CA ALA A 125 2.44 33.64 -1.35
C ALA A 125 1.63 34.16 -2.55
N ALA A 126 2.26 34.33 -3.71
CA ALA A 126 1.57 34.71 -4.95
C ALA A 126 0.75 33.56 -5.56
N SER A 127 1.20 32.32 -5.42
CA SER A 127 0.62 31.15 -6.11
C SER A 127 -0.50 30.46 -5.34
N TYR A 128 -0.43 30.45 -4.01
CA TYR A 128 -1.32 29.66 -3.18
C TYR A 128 -1.96 30.50 -2.08
N ALA A 129 -3.21 30.18 -1.75
CA ALA A 129 -3.88 30.80 -0.61
C ALA A 129 -3.38 30.21 0.73
N ARG A 130 -3.05 28.92 0.74
CA ARG A 130 -2.59 28.18 1.92
C ARG A 130 -2.05 26.80 1.55
N LEU A 131 -1.50 26.10 2.54
CA LEU A 131 -1.09 24.70 2.46
C LEU A 131 -1.90 23.81 3.41
N ILE A 132 -2.40 22.69 2.88
CA ILE A 132 -2.96 21.58 3.65
C ILE A 132 -2.11 20.34 3.38
N VAL A 133 -1.67 19.64 4.42
CA VAL A 133 -0.90 18.39 4.25
C VAL A 133 -1.65 17.22 4.87
N ASP A 134 -1.93 16.21 4.06
CA ASP A 134 -2.64 14.99 4.45
C ASP A 134 -1.68 13.81 4.68
N GLU A 135 -2.06 12.91 5.60
CA GLU A 135 -1.28 11.74 6.04
C GLU A 135 0.03 12.12 6.75
N TYR A 136 0.04 13.25 7.47
CA TYR A 136 1.25 13.87 8.02
C TYR A 136 2.02 12.98 9.00
N GLN A 137 1.37 11.97 9.59
CA GLN A 137 2.04 11.01 10.47
C GLN A 137 3.13 10.18 9.75
N ASP A 138 3.07 10.13 8.42
CA ASP A 138 4.01 9.38 7.58
C ASP A 138 5.09 10.30 6.96
N CYS A 139 5.16 11.57 7.39
CA CYS A 139 6.26 12.49 7.07
C CYS A 139 7.58 12.01 7.64
N SER A 140 8.61 11.93 6.80
CA SER A 140 9.99 11.88 7.28
C SER A 140 10.44 13.25 7.79
N LEU A 141 11.49 13.28 8.62
CA LEU A 141 12.05 14.54 9.12
C LEU A 141 12.36 15.55 7.99
N PRO A 142 13.04 15.20 6.87
CA PRO A 142 13.26 16.15 5.79
C PRO A 142 11.97 16.65 5.11
N GLN A 143 10.90 15.84 5.08
CA GLN A 143 9.61 16.28 4.55
C GLN A 143 8.92 17.25 5.51
N HIS A 144 9.01 16.99 6.81
CA HIS A 144 8.54 17.92 7.85
C HIS A 144 9.27 19.25 7.76
N ASP A 145 10.59 19.25 7.60
CA ASP A 145 11.39 20.47 7.50
C ASP A 145 10.95 21.36 6.33
N ILE A 146 10.78 20.76 5.14
CA ILE A 146 10.23 21.47 3.96
C ILE A 146 8.90 22.14 4.30
N VAL A 147 7.95 21.41 4.88
CA VAL A 147 6.62 21.95 5.24
C VAL A 147 6.73 23.02 6.32
N ASN A 148 7.62 22.85 7.29
CA ASN A 148 7.87 23.80 8.36
C ASN A 148 8.40 25.15 7.83
N TYR A 149 9.39 25.13 6.93
CA TYR A 149 9.93 26.37 6.33
C TYR A 149 8.89 27.08 5.44
N MET A 150 8.01 26.35 4.76
CA MET A 150 6.89 26.95 4.02
C MET A 150 5.92 27.76 4.90
N ALA A 151 5.91 27.54 6.23
CA ALA A 151 5.05 28.27 7.15
C ALA A 151 5.39 29.76 7.24
N ALA A 152 6.57 30.18 6.77
CA ALA A 152 6.94 31.59 6.65
C ALA A 152 6.12 32.33 5.57
N ALA A 153 5.64 31.61 4.54
CA ALA A 153 4.96 32.20 3.38
C ALA A 153 3.46 31.91 3.31
N LEU A 154 2.99 30.83 3.95
CA LEU A 154 1.61 30.35 3.82
C LEU A 154 1.02 29.97 5.17
N PRO A 155 -0.31 30.19 5.39
CA PRO A 155 -1.05 29.48 6.42
C PRO A 155 -0.99 27.96 6.18
N ILE A 156 -0.73 27.17 7.23
CA ILE A 156 -0.56 25.72 7.14
C ILE A 156 -1.46 24.99 8.12
N CYS A 157 -2.18 23.99 7.61
CA CYS A 157 -2.79 22.96 8.44
C CYS A 157 -2.31 21.57 8.04
N VAL A 158 -1.80 20.81 9.00
CA VAL A 158 -1.41 19.40 8.80
C VAL A 158 -2.47 18.47 9.39
N LEU A 159 -2.74 17.34 8.74
CA LEU A 159 -3.74 16.37 9.17
C LEU A 159 -3.13 14.97 9.21
N GLY A 160 -3.35 14.26 10.31
CA GLY A 160 -2.81 12.91 10.46
C GLY A 160 -3.28 12.21 11.73
N ASP A 161 -2.80 10.99 11.92
CA ASP A 161 -3.07 10.18 13.11
C ASP A 161 -1.79 9.44 13.51
N PRO A 162 -1.16 9.73 14.66
CA PRO A 162 0.10 9.10 15.06
C PRO A 162 0.00 7.57 15.14
N MET A 163 -1.18 7.04 15.45
CA MET A 163 -1.42 5.59 15.50
C MET A 163 -1.38 4.92 14.12
N GLN A 164 -1.47 5.69 13.03
CA GLN A 164 -1.36 5.18 11.66
C GLN A 164 0.06 5.30 11.11
N ALA A 165 1.04 5.80 11.87
CA ALA A 165 2.43 5.93 11.42
C ALA A 165 3.08 4.54 11.30
N ILE A 166 3.02 3.93 10.11
CA ILE A 166 3.60 2.59 9.85
C ILE A 166 4.54 2.56 8.65
N PHE A 167 4.88 3.73 8.08
CA PHE A 167 5.90 3.86 7.04
C PHE A 167 7.31 4.19 7.57
N GLY A 168 7.53 4.07 8.89
CA GLY A 168 8.84 4.27 9.51
C GLY A 168 9.74 3.07 9.30
N PHE A 169 10.80 3.22 8.50
CA PHE A 169 11.78 2.16 8.23
C PHE A 169 13.20 2.63 8.54
N LYS A 170 14.12 1.68 8.69
CA LYS A 170 15.56 1.97 8.86
C LYS A 170 16.06 2.84 7.70
N GLY A 171 16.52 4.06 8.01
CA GLY A 171 17.01 5.03 7.03
C GLY A 171 15.98 6.08 6.57
N ASN A 172 14.73 6.03 7.04
CA ASN A 172 13.72 7.07 6.82
C ASN A 172 12.90 7.27 8.11
N PRO A 173 13.48 7.89 9.16
CA PRO A 173 12.77 8.15 10.40
C PRO A 173 11.61 9.11 10.15
N LEU A 174 10.45 8.79 10.72
CA LEU A 174 9.28 9.66 10.70
C LEU A 174 9.48 10.80 11.70
N ALA A 175 8.88 11.95 11.42
CA ALA A 175 8.82 13.05 12.36
C ALA A 175 7.98 12.62 13.58
N ASP A 176 8.55 12.75 14.77
CA ASP A 176 7.82 12.42 16.00
C ASP A 176 6.61 13.34 16.14
N TRP A 177 5.44 12.74 16.41
CA TRP A 177 4.19 13.48 16.40
C TRP A 177 4.15 14.55 17.49
N ASP A 178 4.59 14.24 18.70
CA ASP A 178 4.49 15.17 19.82
C ASP A 178 5.71 16.09 19.90
N ASP A 179 6.91 15.53 19.73
CA ASP A 179 8.17 16.25 19.91
C ASP A 179 8.59 17.08 18.71
N VAL A 180 8.05 16.80 17.51
CA VAL A 180 8.40 17.52 16.29
C VAL A 180 7.17 18.14 15.63
N VAL A 181 6.14 17.35 15.33
CA VAL A 181 4.96 17.84 14.59
C VAL A 181 4.17 18.84 15.43
N CYS A 182 3.69 18.44 16.61
CA CYS A 182 2.86 19.28 17.48
C CYS A 182 3.59 20.53 18.01
N ARG A 183 4.93 20.48 18.14
CA ARG A 183 5.72 21.66 18.51
C ARG A 183 5.71 22.74 17.44
N HIS A 184 5.77 22.35 16.16
CA HIS A 184 5.74 23.29 15.03
C HIS A 184 4.31 23.60 14.57
N PHE A 185 3.38 22.66 14.72
CA PHE A 185 2.00 22.79 14.31
C PHE A 185 1.11 22.41 15.50
N PRO A 186 0.73 23.38 16.36
CA PRO A 186 -0.05 23.10 17.58
C PRO A 186 -1.38 22.40 17.30
N LEU A 187 -1.81 21.52 18.21
CA LEU A 187 -3.06 20.78 18.09
C LEU A 187 -4.27 21.72 18.14
N ILE A 188 -5.03 21.74 17.04
CA ILE A 188 -6.28 22.50 16.92
C ILE A 188 -7.47 21.68 17.44
N GLY A 189 -7.46 20.36 17.20
CA GLY A 189 -8.50 19.46 17.65
C GLY A 189 -8.33 18.05 17.11
N GLU A 190 -9.18 17.14 17.62
CA GLU A 190 -9.23 15.75 17.18
C GLU A 190 -10.64 15.39 16.68
N LEU A 191 -10.74 14.74 15.51
CA LEU A 191 -12.02 14.28 14.97
C LEU A 191 -12.55 13.04 15.71
N GLN A 192 -13.77 13.13 16.24
CA GLN A 192 -14.34 12.11 17.13
C GLN A 192 -15.44 11.25 16.51
N ILE A 193 -16.00 11.64 15.36
CA ILE A 193 -17.14 10.94 14.78
C ILE A 193 -16.65 9.83 13.84
N PRO A 194 -17.00 8.54 14.07
CA PRO A 194 -16.57 7.41 13.25
C PRO A 194 -17.38 7.28 11.94
N TRP A 195 -17.31 8.30 11.07
CA TRP A 195 -18.12 8.43 9.86
C TRP A 195 -18.09 7.19 8.94
N ARG A 196 -16.94 6.51 8.81
CA ARG A 196 -16.84 5.27 8.01
C ARG A 196 -17.85 4.22 8.46
N TRP A 197 -17.95 3.99 9.76
CA TRP A 197 -18.82 2.96 10.34
C TRP A 197 -20.26 3.46 10.49
N ARG A 198 -20.46 4.74 10.82
CA ARG A 198 -21.79 5.37 10.78
C ARG A 198 -22.46 5.20 9.42
N ASN A 199 -21.73 5.50 8.34
CA ASN A 199 -22.22 5.34 6.97
C ASN A 199 -22.45 3.87 6.58
N ALA A 200 -21.79 2.92 7.25
CA ALA A 200 -21.94 1.49 7.02
C ALA A 200 -23.03 0.84 7.90
N GLY A 201 -23.66 1.62 8.81
CA GLY A 201 -24.68 1.12 9.74
C GLY A 201 -24.12 0.42 11.00
N THR A 202 -22.83 0.54 11.27
CA THR A 202 -22.09 -0.15 12.35
C THR A 202 -21.43 0.85 13.31
N GLU A 203 -22.12 1.95 13.61
CA GLU A 203 -21.56 3.07 14.36
C GLU A 203 -20.97 2.68 15.74
N ALA A 204 -21.64 1.78 16.47
CA ALA A 204 -21.15 1.27 17.75
C ALA A 204 -19.78 0.58 17.63
N PHE A 205 -19.57 -0.18 16.54
CA PHE A 205 -18.27 -0.77 16.22
C PHE A 205 -17.22 0.31 15.92
N GLY A 206 -17.60 1.38 15.23
CA GLY A 206 -16.73 2.55 15.03
C GLY A 206 -16.27 3.19 16.35
N TYR A 207 -17.18 3.42 17.30
CA TYR A 207 -16.81 3.95 18.62
C TYR A 207 -15.95 2.99 19.43
N TRP A 208 -16.18 1.69 19.34
CA TRP A 208 -15.31 0.69 19.96
C TRP A 208 -13.87 0.75 19.41
N LEU A 209 -13.71 0.97 18.09
CA LEU A 209 -12.39 1.16 17.48
C LEU A 209 -11.69 2.46 17.92
N LEU A 210 -12.45 3.53 18.18
CA LEU A 210 -11.91 4.77 18.74
C LEU A 210 -11.45 4.60 20.19
N ASP A 211 -12.19 3.85 21.02
CA ASP A 211 -11.73 3.49 22.36
C ASP A 211 -10.50 2.56 22.31
N ALA A 212 -10.49 1.59 21.39
CA ALA A 212 -9.33 0.74 21.14
C ALA A 212 -8.08 1.57 20.78
N ARG A 213 -8.23 2.60 19.93
CA ARG A 213 -7.16 3.56 19.63
C ARG A 213 -6.64 4.25 20.90
N ARG A 214 -7.54 4.78 21.73
CA ARG A 214 -7.20 5.47 22.98
C ARG A 214 -6.42 4.56 23.93
N LYS A 215 -6.91 3.32 24.12
CA LYS A 215 -6.25 2.30 24.95
C LYS A 215 -4.85 1.98 24.44
N LEU A 216 -4.72 1.73 23.14
CA LEU A 216 -3.43 1.43 22.52
C LEU A 216 -2.42 2.59 22.64
N LEU A 217 -2.87 3.84 22.47
CA LEU A 217 -2.04 5.03 22.71
C LEU A 217 -1.56 5.11 24.16
N ALA A 218 -2.41 4.76 25.12
CA ALA A 218 -2.08 4.73 26.55
C ALA A 218 -1.23 3.52 26.96
N GLY A 219 -0.93 2.60 26.04
CA GLY A 219 -0.25 1.33 26.35
C GLY A 219 -1.14 0.34 27.12
N GLU A 220 -2.45 0.57 27.15
CA GLU A 220 -3.45 -0.35 27.69
C GLU A 220 -3.76 -1.48 26.70
N HIS A 221 -4.40 -2.54 27.20
CA HIS A 221 -4.80 -3.70 26.39
C HIS A 221 -6.22 -3.55 25.84
N ILE A 222 -6.47 -4.19 24.70
CA ILE A 222 -7.83 -4.35 24.16
C ILE A 222 -8.34 -5.72 24.57
N ASP A 223 -9.41 -5.75 25.36
CA ASP A 223 -10.13 -6.98 25.69
C ASP A 223 -11.11 -7.33 24.57
N LEU A 224 -10.90 -8.49 23.93
CA LEU A 224 -11.73 -8.99 22.85
C LEU A 224 -13.02 -9.67 23.35
N THR A 225 -13.13 -9.97 24.64
CA THR A 225 -14.34 -10.60 25.21
C THR A 225 -15.49 -9.60 25.37
N THR A 226 -15.16 -8.31 25.43
CA THR A 226 -16.11 -7.19 25.51
C THR A 226 -16.34 -6.51 24.16
N ALA A 227 -15.88 -7.14 23.07
CA ALA A 227 -16.01 -6.59 21.73
C ALA A 227 -17.47 -6.65 21.22
N PRO A 228 -17.87 -5.70 20.34
CA PRO A 228 -19.22 -5.69 19.77
C PRO A 228 -19.42 -6.85 18.78
N ALA A 229 -20.67 -7.09 18.36
CA ALA A 229 -21.04 -8.24 17.53
C ALA A 229 -20.35 -8.29 16.16
N GLU A 230 -19.87 -7.15 15.65
CA GLU A 230 -19.09 -7.03 14.42
C GLU A 230 -17.68 -7.65 14.53
N VAL A 231 -17.19 -7.86 15.76
CA VAL A 231 -15.87 -8.42 16.05
C VAL A 231 -15.99 -9.91 16.37
N ASN A 232 -15.39 -10.75 15.54
CA ASN A 232 -15.31 -12.18 15.74
C ASN A 232 -13.88 -12.59 16.12
N TRP A 233 -13.71 -13.02 17.36
CA TRP A 233 -12.42 -13.52 17.85
C TRP A 233 -12.29 -15.03 17.65
N ILE A 234 -11.15 -15.45 17.10
CA ILE A 234 -10.78 -16.85 16.90
C ILE A 234 -9.50 -17.12 17.68
N GLN A 235 -9.61 -17.98 18.70
CA GLN A 235 -8.47 -18.36 19.51
C GLN A 235 -7.48 -19.25 18.73
N LEU A 236 -6.19 -18.91 18.84
CA LEU A 236 -5.05 -19.70 18.38
C LEU A 236 -4.38 -20.37 19.58
N ASP A 237 -4.74 -21.60 19.88
CA ASP A 237 -4.28 -22.34 21.08
C ASP A 237 -3.09 -23.26 20.78
N GLY A 238 -2.53 -23.18 19.56
CA GLY A 238 -1.48 -24.08 19.08
C GLY A 238 -2.01 -25.34 18.39
N THR A 239 -3.33 -25.59 18.42
CA THR A 239 -3.96 -26.76 17.80
C THR A 239 -4.77 -26.38 16.57
N GLU A 240 -4.38 -26.93 15.42
CA GLU A 240 -4.99 -26.61 14.12
C GLU A 240 -5.04 -25.11 13.78
N ASP A 241 -4.17 -24.27 14.37
CA ASP A 241 -4.16 -22.81 14.21
C ASP A 241 -4.20 -22.41 12.73
N ARG A 242 -3.39 -23.08 11.89
CA ARG A 242 -3.37 -22.84 10.45
C ARG A 242 -4.73 -23.09 9.80
N ARG A 243 -5.45 -24.14 10.22
CA ARG A 243 -6.80 -24.45 9.72
C ARG A 243 -7.81 -23.40 10.18
N ARG A 244 -7.71 -22.94 11.43
CA ARG A 244 -8.55 -21.87 11.98
C ARG A 244 -8.32 -20.55 11.22
N GLN A 245 -7.07 -20.19 10.96
CA GLN A 245 -6.69 -19.03 10.14
C GLN A 245 -7.24 -19.12 8.71
N LEU A 246 -7.12 -20.28 8.04
CA LEU A 246 -7.67 -20.45 6.70
C LEU A 246 -9.21 -20.38 6.69
N ARG A 247 -9.87 -20.86 7.75
CA ARG A 247 -11.31 -20.67 7.92
C ARG A 247 -11.66 -19.19 8.08
N ALA A 248 -10.90 -18.47 8.90
CA ALA A 248 -11.04 -17.02 9.09
C ALA A 248 -10.85 -16.25 7.77
N ALA A 249 -9.82 -16.59 7.00
CA ALA A 249 -9.53 -16.02 5.68
C ALA A 249 -10.66 -16.24 4.66
N ARG A 250 -11.54 -17.23 4.88
CA ARG A 250 -12.71 -17.53 4.04
C ARG A 250 -13.99 -16.82 4.50
N THR A 251 -13.92 -15.95 5.52
CA THR A 251 -15.07 -15.13 5.96
C THR A 251 -15.65 -14.36 4.77
N ASN A 252 -16.95 -14.47 4.56
CA ASN A 252 -17.63 -13.80 3.46
C ASN A 252 -17.93 -12.34 3.82
N ALA A 253 -17.91 -11.47 2.81
CA ALA A 253 -18.50 -10.16 2.97
C ALA A 253 -20.03 -10.29 3.12
N PRO A 254 -20.70 -9.37 3.84
CA PRO A 254 -22.15 -9.40 4.00
C PRO A 254 -22.91 -9.38 2.66
N ASP A 255 -22.37 -8.67 1.66
CA ASP A 255 -22.95 -8.52 0.33
C ASP A 255 -22.14 -9.27 -0.73
N ARG A 256 -22.79 -9.71 -1.81
CA ARG A 256 -22.12 -10.40 -2.95
C ARG A 256 -21.07 -9.54 -3.65
N GLU A 257 -21.19 -8.22 -3.57
CA GLU A 257 -20.22 -7.26 -4.11
C GLU A 257 -19.21 -6.77 -3.08
N GLY A 258 -19.39 -7.17 -1.82
CA GLY A 258 -18.50 -6.77 -0.74
C GLY A 258 -17.09 -7.35 -0.89
N SER A 259 -16.19 -6.72 -0.18
CA SER A 259 -14.75 -6.94 -0.23
C SER A 259 -14.21 -7.36 1.14
N VAL A 260 -13.09 -8.09 1.11
CA VAL A 260 -12.43 -8.64 2.28
C VAL A 260 -10.93 -8.38 2.19
N LEU A 261 -10.37 -7.79 3.24
CA LEU A 261 -8.93 -7.60 3.41
C LEU A 261 -8.40 -8.60 4.44
N ILE A 262 -7.50 -9.48 4.00
CA ILE A 262 -6.86 -10.50 4.82
C ILE A 262 -5.45 -10.04 5.12
N ILE A 263 -5.20 -9.74 6.39
CA ILE A 263 -3.96 -9.20 6.90
C ILE A 263 -3.18 -10.36 7.50
N GLY A 264 -2.16 -10.79 6.76
CA GLY A 264 -1.23 -11.82 7.19
C GLY A 264 0.00 -11.24 7.87
N LYS A 265 0.90 -12.12 8.31
CA LYS A 265 2.17 -11.75 8.94
C LYS A 265 2.98 -10.78 8.09
N SER A 266 3.18 -9.55 8.57
CA SER A 266 3.82 -8.46 7.83
C SER A 266 5.26 -8.74 7.39
N THR A 267 5.97 -9.63 8.08
CA THR A 267 7.36 -10.00 7.80
C THR A 267 7.51 -11.20 6.87
N SER A 268 6.42 -11.86 6.45
CA SER A 268 6.47 -13.07 5.63
C SER A 268 5.58 -12.97 4.38
N PRO A 269 6.09 -12.37 3.28
CA PRO A 269 5.42 -12.43 1.98
C PRO A 269 5.09 -13.87 1.54
N PRO A 270 5.96 -14.89 1.72
CA PRO A 270 5.61 -16.28 1.37
C PRO A 270 4.37 -16.80 2.10
N SER A 271 4.22 -16.49 3.40
CA SER A 271 3.03 -16.90 4.16
C SER A 271 1.75 -16.24 3.63
N GLN A 272 1.81 -14.97 3.24
CA GLN A 272 0.69 -14.25 2.62
C GLN A 272 0.30 -14.87 1.28
N GLN A 273 1.29 -15.22 0.44
CA GLN A 273 1.08 -15.89 -0.84
C GLN A 273 0.44 -17.28 -0.65
N GLU A 274 0.88 -18.03 0.36
CA GLU A 274 0.30 -19.33 0.70
C GLU A 274 -1.16 -19.21 1.16
N VAL A 275 -1.48 -18.22 2.00
CA VAL A 275 -2.88 -17.93 2.38
C VAL A 275 -3.71 -17.62 1.13
N ALA A 276 -3.20 -16.79 0.22
CA ALA A 276 -3.90 -16.44 -1.00
C ALA A 276 -4.13 -17.66 -1.92
N SER A 277 -3.17 -18.58 -2.00
CA SER A 277 -3.29 -19.81 -2.80
C SER A 277 -4.30 -20.80 -2.20
N GLN A 278 -4.42 -20.86 -0.87
CA GLN A 278 -5.33 -21.76 -0.15
C GLN A 278 -6.73 -21.17 0.12
N THR A 279 -6.94 -19.89 -0.17
CA THR A 279 -8.20 -19.16 0.04
C THR A 279 -8.89 -18.86 -1.29
N PRO A 280 -10.05 -19.48 -1.59
CA PRO A 280 -10.76 -19.26 -2.86
C PRO A 280 -11.03 -17.78 -3.13
N GLY A 281 -10.74 -17.33 -4.35
CA GLY A 281 -10.93 -15.95 -4.81
C GLY A 281 -9.94 -14.92 -4.21
N ALA A 282 -9.05 -15.33 -3.30
CA ALA A 282 -8.07 -14.42 -2.70
C ALA A 282 -6.88 -14.16 -3.63
N VAL A 283 -6.46 -12.90 -3.69
CA VAL A 283 -5.31 -12.44 -4.48
C VAL A 283 -4.35 -11.66 -3.58
N THR A 284 -3.05 -11.93 -3.70
CA THR A 284 -2.00 -11.23 -2.99
C THR A 284 -1.83 -9.80 -3.51
N ILE A 285 -1.75 -8.85 -2.59
CA ILE A 285 -1.28 -7.49 -2.87
C ILE A 285 0.24 -7.51 -2.78
N GLU A 286 0.89 -7.23 -3.91
CA GLU A 286 2.34 -7.40 -4.06
C GLU A 286 3.10 -6.11 -3.69
N ASN A 287 4.37 -6.20 -3.33
CA ASN A 287 5.20 -5.00 -3.24
C ASN A 287 5.45 -4.43 -4.65
N VAL A 288 5.69 -3.13 -4.76
CA VAL A 288 5.94 -2.43 -6.03
C VAL A 288 7.30 -2.76 -6.67
N ASP A 289 8.17 -3.48 -5.97
CA ASP A 289 9.50 -3.87 -6.45
C ASP A 289 9.49 -5.16 -7.28
N PHE A 290 8.41 -5.96 -7.21
CA PHE A 290 8.26 -7.26 -7.91
C PHE A 290 9.53 -8.12 -7.90
N LYS A 291 10.20 -8.22 -6.74
CA LYS A 291 11.47 -8.93 -6.61
C LYS A 291 11.47 -10.33 -7.23
N ASP A 292 10.41 -11.10 -7.00
CA ASP A 292 10.31 -12.47 -7.53
C ASP A 292 10.22 -12.50 -9.07
N LEU A 293 9.53 -11.53 -9.69
CA LEU A 293 9.49 -11.40 -11.15
C LEU A 293 10.86 -11.04 -11.70
N ILE A 294 11.53 -10.08 -11.06
CA ILE A 294 12.84 -9.62 -11.52
C ILE A 294 13.89 -10.71 -11.34
N GLY A 295 13.85 -11.45 -10.23
CA GLY A 295 14.68 -12.65 -10.02
C GLY A 295 14.41 -13.72 -11.08
N PHE A 296 13.14 -14.05 -11.33
CA PHE A 296 12.76 -14.98 -12.40
C PHE A 296 13.26 -14.54 -13.78
N ALA A 297 13.12 -13.25 -14.12
CA ALA A 297 13.55 -12.73 -15.41
C ALA A 297 15.07 -12.66 -15.57
N LEU A 298 15.80 -12.50 -14.46
CA LEU A 298 17.26 -12.56 -14.43
C LEU A 298 17.76 -14.01 -14.58
N ASP A 299 17.08 -14.96 -13.92
CA ASP A 299 17.49 -16.37 -13.89
C ASP A 299 17.04 -17.16 -15.13
N LEU A 300 16.00 -16.71 -15.84
CA LEU A 300 15.46 -17.38 -17.02
C LEU A 300 16.30 -17.06 -18.26
N ASP A 301 17.09 -18.05 -18.66
CA ASP A 301 17.72 -18.10 -19.98
C ASP A 301 16.99 -19.13 -20.84
N PHE A 302 16.36 -18.67 -21.93
CA PHE A 302 15.61 -19.52 -22.85
C PHE A 302 16.47 -20.56 -23.56
N GLN A 303 17.78 -20.35 -23.68
CA GLN A 303 18.68 -21.30 -24.35
C GLN A 303 19.08 -22.47 -23.46
N ARG A 304 18.83 -22.39 -22.14
CA ARG A 304 19.24 -23.44 -21.21
C ARG A 304 18.22 -24.58 -21.13
N PRO A 305 18.66 -25.83 -20.90
CA PRO A 305 17.77 -26.98 -20.77
C PRO A 305 16.76 -26.89 -19.61
N ASP A 306 17.07 -26.12 -18.56
CA ASP A 306 16.24 -25.93 -17.37
C ASP A 306 15.17 -24.82 -17.54
N ALA A 307 15.09 -24.17 -18.69
CA ALA A 307 14.14 -23.08 -18.94
C ALA A 307 12.67 -23.50 -18.71
N LEU A 308 12.29 -24.70 -19.16
CA LEU A 308 10.93 -25.22 -18.99
C LEU A 308 10.60 -25.37 -17.49
N GLU A 309 11.53 -25.96 -16.74
CA GLU A 309 11.37 -26.14 -15.29
C GLU A 309 11.23 -24.80 -14.58
N LYS A 310 12.02 -23.79 -14.97
CA LYS A 310 11.90 -22.42 -14.43
C LYS A 310 10.53 -21.80 -14.73
N VAL A 311 10.04 -21.89 -15.97
CA VAL A 311 8.71 -21.35 -16.34
C VAL A 311 7.59 -22.06 -15.58
N VAL A 312 7.64 -23.40 -15.47
CA VAL A 312 6.63 -24.19 -14.75
C VAL A 312 6.67 -23.94 -13.24
N ARG A 313 7.86 -23.80 -12.63
CA ARG A 313 8.01 -23.44 -11.21
C ARG A 313 7.52 -22.01 -10.94
N PHE A 314 7.80 -21.06 -11.84
CA PHE A 314 7.24 -19.71 -11.76
C PHE A 314 5.71 -19.75 -11.87
N ALA A 315 5.15 -20.52 -12.81
CA ALA A 315 3.71 -20.69 -12.92
C ALA A 315 3.09 -21.19 -11.60
N ALA A 316 3.71 -22.19 -10.97
CA ALA A 316 3.27 -22.74 -9.69
C ALA A 316 3.39 -21.75 -8.52
N SER A 317 4.30 -20.78 -8.61
CA SER A 317 4.45 -19.74 -7.57
C SER A 317 3.41 -18.63 -7.69
N VAL A 318 2.73 -18.47 -8.85
CA VAL A 318 1.75 -17.40 -9.09
C VAL A 318 0.31 -17.89 -9.35
N MET A 319 0.14 -19.18 -9.66
CA MET A 319 -1.15 -19.84 -9.92
C MET A 319 -1.34 -21.08 -9.06
N THR A 320 -2.60 -21.35 -8.68
CA THR A 320 -2.98 -22.63 -8.04
C THR A 320 -3.16 -23.73 -9.09
N ASN A 321 -3.13 -24.99 -8.67
CA ASN A 321 -3.48 -26.15 -9.49
C ASN A 321 -2.72 -26.28 -10.83
N VAL A 322 -1.49 -25.77 -10.88
CA VAL A 322 -0.60 -25.90 -12.05
C VAL A 322 -0.14 -27.35 -12.24
N GLY A 323 -0.03 -28.13 -11.15
CA GLY A 323 0.42 -29.52 -11.23
C GLY A 323 1.89 -29.69 -11.63
N ALA A 324 2.74 -28.70 -11.34
CA ALA A 324 4.14 -28.60 -11.82
C ALA A 324 4.94 -29.90 -11.72
N ALA A 325 4.98 -30.55 -10.55
CA ALA A 325 5.73 -31.80 -10.37
C ALA A 325 5.22 -32.95 -11.27
N ASN A 326 3.89 -33.06 -11.41
CA ASN A 326 3.28 -34.08 -12.27
C ASN A 326 3.52 -33.79 -13.74
N LEU A 327 3.43 -32.52 -14.15
CA LEU A 327 3.72 -32.06 -15.51
C LEU A 327 5.17 -32.39 -15.90
N LEU A 328 6.15 -31.95 -15.09
CA LEU A 328 7.57 -32.19 -15.35
C LEU A 328 7.93 -33.68 -15.37
N LYS A 329 7.28 -34.50 -14.53
CA LYS A 329 7.46 -35.96 -14.52
C LYS A 329 6.87 -36.64 -15.76
N ARG A 330 5.76 -36.11 -16.31
CA ARG A 330 5.04 -36.73 -17.43
C ARG A 330 5.58 -36.34 -18.80
N LEU A 331 6.21 -35.18 -18.94
CA LEU A 331 6.72 -34.69 -20.23
C LEU A 331 7.73 -35.63 -20.91
N PRO A 332 8.75 -36.20 -20.22
CA PRO A 332 9.67 -37.14 -20.87
C PRO A 332 9.00 -38.42 -21.40
N VAL A 333 7.86 -38.81 -20.84
CA VAL A 333 7.07 -39.97 -21.31
C VAL A 333 6.30 -39.61 -22.59
N LEU A 334 5.78 -38.38 -22.66
CA LEU A 334 5.08 -37.86 -23.84
C LEU A 334 6.04 -37.65 -25.01
N GLU A 335 7.23 -37.10 -24.77
CA GLU A 335 8.28 -36.93 -25.79
C GLU A 335 8.69 -38.25 -26.44
N LYS A 336 8.74 -39.33 -25.65
CA LYS A 336 9.06 -40.68 -26.14
C LYS A 336 7.90 -41.40 -26.81
N GLY A 337 6.71 -40.79 -26.88
CA GLY A 337 5.50 -41.42 -27.42
C GLY A 337 4.98 -42.61 -26.60
N ALA A 338 5.48 -42.80 -25.36
CA ALA A 338 5.14 -43.94 -24.51
C ALA A 338 3.90 -43.71 -23.62
N ALA A 339 3.25 -42.55 -23.76
CA ALA A 339 2.11 -42.18 -22.94
C ALA A 339 0.82 -42.88 -23.41
N ARG A 340 0.12 -43.53 -22.48
CA ARG A 340 -1.18 -44.17 -22.76
C ARG A 340 -2.32 -43.17 -22.98
N LYS A 341 -2.23 -42.00 -22.37
CA LYS A 341 -3.23 -40.92 -22.46
C LYS A 341 -2.68 -39.78 -23.31
N PRO A 342 -3.49 -39.17 -24.20
CA PRO A 342 -3.05 -38.03 -24.99
C PRO A 342 -2.64 -36.85 -24.09
N PRO A 343 -1.77 -35.95 -24.59
CA PRO A 343 -1.38 -34.74 -23.87
C PRO A 343 -2.56 -33.79 -23.72
N SER A 344 -2.71 -33.19 -22.55
CA SER A 344 -3.57 -32.02 -22.33
C SER A 344 -3.06 -30.80 -23.10
N ASP A 345 -3.85 -29.72 -23.18
CA ASP A 345 -3.43 -28.47 -23.83
C ASP A 345 -2.20 -27.85 -23.14
N ALA A 346 -2.13 -27.93 -21.81
CA ALA A 346 -0.98 -27.50 -21.03
C ALA A 346 0.27 -28.36 -21.29
N GLU A 347 0.10 -29.68 -21.38
CA GLU A 347 1.19 -30.59 -21.74
C GLU A 347 1.68 -30.35 -23.17
N ARG A 348 0.76 -30.09 -24.10
CA ARG A 348 1.10 -29.74 -25.49
C ARG A 348 1.85 -28.41 -25.56
N ALA A 349 1.40 -27.38 -24.85
CA ALA A 349 2.11 -26.11 -24.78
C ALA A 349 3.51 -26.24 -24.17
N ALA A 350 3.69 -27.16 -23.21
CA ALA A 350 5.00 -27.44 -22.62
C ALA A 350 5.92 -28.18 -23.61
N LEU A 351 5.40 -29.12 -24.39
CA LEU A 351 6.14 -29.77 -25.48
C LEU A 351 6.51 -28.75 -26.58
N ASP A 352 5.58 -27.89 -26.98
CA ASP A 352 5.81 -26.81 -27.96
C ASP A 352 6.92 -25.86 -27.45
N PHE A 353 6.90 -25.49 -26.17
CA PHE A 353 7.97 -24.68 -25.56
C PHE A 353 9.31 -25.42 -25.55
N GLN A 354 9.33 -26.72 -25.29
CA GLN A 354 10.56 -27.51 -25.28
C GLN A 354 11.18 -27.61 -26.67
N ALA A 355 10.34 -27.69 -27.72
CA ALA A 355 10.75 -27.70 -29.12
C ALA A 355 11.28 -26.32 -29.57
N GLU A 356 10.62 -25.24 -29.15
CA GLU A 356 10.99 -23.86 -29.49
C GLU A 356 10.93 -22.95 -28.24
N ARG A 357 12.08 -22.83 -27.56
CA ARG A 357 12.20 -22.02 -26.34
C ARG A 357 12.26 -20.53 -26.68
N SER A 358 11.09 -19.89 -26.70
CA SER A 358 10.95 -18.45 -26.98
C SER A 358 10.06 -17.76 -25.94
N PRO A 359 10.15 -16.42 -25.80
CA PRO A 359 9.23 -15.66 -24.95
C PRO A 359 7.76 -15.89 -25.29
N ARG A 360 7.43 -15.98 -26.59
CA ARG A 360 6.08 -16.26 -27.07
C ARG A 360 5.59 -17.64 -26.62
N ALA A 361 6.44 -18.67 -26.72
CA ALA A 361 6.10 -20.00 -26.26
C ALA A 361 5.91 -20.05 -24.73
N ALA A 362 6.73 -19.32 -23.96
CA ALA A 362 6.54 -19.21 -22.51
C ALA A 362 5.21 -18.53 -22.14
N ALA A 363 4.85 -17.45 -22.83
CA ALA A 363 3.55 -16.77 -22.62
C ALA A 363 2.37 -17.71 -22.93
N ARG A 364 2.47 -18.51 -23.99
CA ARG A 364 1.47 -19.54 -24.32
C ARG A 364 1.40 -20.62 -23.25
N LEU A 365 2.54 -21.12 -22.78
CA LEU A 365 2.60 -22.11 -21.70
C LEU A 365 1.94 -21.59 -20.42
N LEU A 366 2.28 -20.37 -19.96
CA LEU A 366 1.64 -19.76 -18.80
C LEU A 366 0.12 -19.62 -18.96
N THR A 367 -0.33 -19.28 -20.17
CA THR A 367 -1.75 -19.16 -20.50
C THR A 367 -2.47 -20.51 -20.40
N GLU A 368 -1.93 -21.58 -21.00
CA GLU A 368 -2.54 -22.91 -20.95
C GLU A 368 -2.49 -23.52 -19.55
N LEU A 369 -1.43 -23.27 -18.77
CA LEU A 369 -1.37 -23.68 -17.36
C LEU A 369 -2.47 -23.01 -16.53
N GLY A 370 -2.81 -21.75 -16.84
CA GLY A 370 -3.89 -21.01 -16.18
C GLY A 370 -5.31 -21.45 -16.56
N LYS A 371 -5.49 -22.20 -17.65
CA LYS A 371 -6.78 -22.75 -18.09
C LYS A 371 -7.11 -24.11 -17.48
N GLN A 372 -6.17 -24.74 -16.78
CA GLN A 372 -6.40 -26.04 -16.16
C GLN A 372 -7.57 -25.98 -15.15
N PRO A 373 -8.33 -27.08 -14.97
CA PRO A 373 -9.44 -27.12 -14.03
C PRO A 373 -9.02 -26.69 -12.61
N GLY A 374 -9.68 -25.66 -12.08
CA GLY A 374 -9.40 -25.11 -10.76
C GLY A 374 -8.12 -24.26 -10.68
N ALA A 375 -7.40 -24.04 -11.78
CA ALA A 375 -6.28 -23.10 -11.80
C ALA A 375 -6.81 -21.66 -11.68
N ARG A 376 -6.14 -20.87 -10.85
CA ARG A 376 -6.40 -19.44 -10.75
C ARG A 376 -5.12 -18.69 -10.37
N PRO A 377 -4.90 -17.48 -10.90
CA PRO A 377 -3.83 -16.63 -10.42
C PRO A 377 -4.17 -16.14 -9.00
N HIS A 378 -3.27 -16.39 -8.05
CA HIS A 378 -3.34 -15.79 -6.72
C HIS A 378 -2.33 -14.65 -6.56
N ARG A 379 -1.38 -14.50 -7.49
CA ARG A 379 -0.45 -13.35 -7.60
C ARG A 379 -0.64 -12.62 -8.92
N GLN A 380 -1.85 -12.10 -9.14
CA GLN A 380 -2.28 -11.59 -10.44
C GLN A 380 -1.40 -10.48 -11.00
N ALA A 381 -0.94 -9.55 -10.17
CA ALA A 381 -0.09 -8.44 -10.61
C ALA A 381 1.26 -8.92 -11.17
N VAL A 382 1.88 -9.93 -10.53
CA VAL A 382 3.14 -10.53 -10.98
C VAL A 382 2.93 -11.26 -12.30
N LEU A 383 1.87 -12.07 -12.41
CA LEU A 383 1.56 -12.79 -13.65
C LEU A 383 1.30 -11.83 -14.81
N GLN A 384 0.50 -10.78 -14.61
CA GLN A 384 0.22 -9.78 -15.64
C GLN A 384 1.48 -9.02 -16.07
N ALA A 385 2.34 -8.64 -15.12
CA ALA A 385 3.61 -8.00 -15.43
C ALA A 385 4.54 -8.93 -16.22
N CYS A 386 4.60 -10.21 -15.87
CA CYS A 386 5.34 -11.23 -16.60
C CYS A 386 4.82 -11.40 -18.03
N MET A 387 3.50 -11.54 -18.21
CA MET A 387 2.88 -11.67 -19.53
C MET A 387 3.16 -10.43 -20.40
N LYS A 388 3.04 -9.23 -19.85
CA LYS A 388 3.40 -7.99 -20.55
C LYS A 388 4.87 -7.99 -20.99
N ALA A 389 5.77 -8.40 -20.11
CA ALA A 389 7.20 -8.47 -20.42
C ALA A 389 7.49 -9.51 -21.51
N LEU A 390 6.92 -10.72 -21.43
CA LEU A 390 7.07 -11.78 -22.44
C LEU A 390 6.51 -11.39 -23.81
N HIS A 391 5.44 -10.59 -23.86
CA HIS A 391 4.90 -10.07 -25.11
C HIS A 391 5.69 -8.90 -25.70
N ALA A 392 6.45 -8.18 -24.86
CA ALA A 392 7.24 -7.03 -25.27
C ALA A 392 8.66 -7.39 -25.72
N CYS A 393 9.19 -8.55 -25.31
CA CYS A 393 10.50 -9.03 -25.74
C CYS A 393 10.41 -9.96 -26.96
N ASP A 394 11.36 -9.83 -27.87
CA ASP A 394 11.55 -10.73 -29.01
C ASP A 394 12.80 -11.64 -28.87
N GLY A 395 13.59 -11.45 -27.80
CA GLY A 395 14.78 -12.24 -27.52
C GLY A 395 16.08 -11.70 -28.15
N SER A 396 16.04 -10.54 -28.81
CA SER A 396 17.22 -9.85 -29.37
C SER A 396 17.96 -8.99 -28.33
N ASP A 397 19.23 -8.65 -28.60
CA ASP A 397 20.04 -7.75 -27.77
C ASP A 397 19.36 -6.37 -27.63
N GLY A 398 19.18 -5.91 -26.40
CA GLY A 398 18.42 -4.68 -26.09
C GLY A 398 16.90 -4.87 -25.97
N ASN A 399 16.36 -6.03 -26.34
CA ASN A 399 14.97 -6.42 -26.11
C ASN A 399 14.86 -7.75 -25.34
N ALA A 400 15.79 -7.97 -24.40
CA ALA A 400 15.81 -9.13 -23.52
C ALA A 400 14.65 -9.12 -22.51
N PHE A 401 14.25 -10.31 -22.05
CA PHE A 401 13.14 -10.49 -21.10
C PHE A 401 13.35 -9.72 -19.78
N TYR A 402 14.57 -9.70 -19.26
CA TYR A 402 14.92 -8.96 -18.04
C TYR A 402 14.62 -7.45 -18.15
N GLU A 403 15.04 -6.82 -19.24
CA GLU A 403 14.79 -5.38 -19.50
C GLU A 403 13.29 -5.11 -19.71
N ALA A 404 12.58 -6.00 -20.40
CA ALA A 404 11.12 -5.92 -20.53
C ALA A 404 10.40 -6.05 -19.16
N ALA A 405 10.90 -6.91 -18.26
CA ALA A 405 10.36 -7.08 -16.91
C ALA A 405 10.58 -5.84 -16.03
N ILE A 406 11.75 -5.18 -16.13
CA ILE A 406 12.00 -3.89 -15.47
C ILE A 406 11.00 -2.83 -15.97
N ARG A 407 10.83 -2.70 -17.29
CA ARG A 407 9.86 -1.75 -17.89
C ARG A 407 8.43 -2.04 -17.42
N ALA A 408 8.01 -3.31 -17.41
CA ALA A 408 6.69 -3.70 -16.94
C ALA A 408 6.48 -3.41 -15.45
N ARG A 409 7.51 -3.56 -14.61
CA ARG A 409 7.47 -3.17 -13.19
C ARG A 409 7.26 -1.67 -13.02
N GLU A 410 8.04 -0.84 -13.71
CA GLU A 410 7.91 0.62 -13.61
C GLU A 410 6.53 1.11 -14.09
N GLN A 411 5.98 0.52 -15.16
CA GLN A 411 4.60 0.81 -15.57
C GLN A 411 3.58 0.44 -14.49
N ASN A 412 3.72 -0.72 -13.84
CA ASN A 412 2.81 -1.12 -12.76
C ASN A 412 2.88 -0.20 -11.52
N ARG A 413 3.98 0.52 -11.31
CA ARG A 413 4.09 1.54 -10.25
C ARG A 413 3.24 2.78 -10.53
N LEU A 414 3.04 3.11 -11.81
CA LEU A 414 2.38 4.34 -12.23
C LEU A 414 0.85 4.20 -12.30
N PHE A 415 0.33 3.06 -12.78
CA PHE A 415 -1.09 2.92 -13.15
C PHE A 415 -2.05 2.55 -11.99
N GLY A 416 -1.55 2.38 -10.76
CA GLY A 416 -2.39 1.96 -9.63
C GLY A 416 -3.00 0.56 -9.84
N ARG A 417 -3.78 0.06 -8.87
CA ARG A 417 -4.31 -1.32 -8.88
C ARG A 417 -5.83 -1.33 -8.73
N PRO A 418 -6.59 -2.04 -9.59
CA PRO A 418 -7.93 -2.43 -9.23
C PRO A 418 -7.86 -3.39 -8.04
N LEU A 419 -8.62 -3.11 -6.99
CA LEU A 419 -8.61 -3.92 -5.78
C LEU A 419 -9.40 -5.21 -6.01
N PRO A 420 -8.81 -6.39 -5.74
CA PRO A 420 -9.56 -7.62 -5.79
C PRO A 420 -10.61 -7.61 -4.67
N ARG A 421 -11.74 -8.30 -4.90
CA ARG A 421 -12.78 -8.46 -3.86
C ARG A 421 -12.23 -9.13 -2.60
N ARG A 422 -11.23 -10.01 -2.73
CA ARG A 422 -10.54 -10.61 -1.59
C ARG A 422 -9.05 -10.42 -1.75
N ALA A 423 -8.48 -9.57 -0.92
CA ALA A 423 -7.06 -9.23 -0.97
C ALA A 423 -6.32 -9.84 0.21
N VAL A 424 -5.10 -10.33 0.00
CA VAL A 424 -4.19 -10.77 1.07
C VAL A 424 -2.94 -9.92 1.04
N GLY A 425 -2.47 -9.45 2.20
CA GLY A 425 -1.23 -8.68 2.27
C GLY A 425 -0.80 -8.41 3.71
N SER A 426 0.31 -7.69 3.86
CA SER A 426 0.71 -7.10 5.14
C SER A 426 -0.15 -5.88 5.46
N THR A 427 -0.17 -5.46 6.73
CA THR A 427 -0.81 -4.20 7.15
C THR A 427 -0.33 -3.01 6.31
N LEU A 428 0.98 -2.97 6.03
CA LEU A 428 1.60 -1.92 5.24
C LEU A 428 1.03 -1.84 3.81
N LEU A 429 0.93 -2.97 3.12
CA LEU A 429 0.45 -3.04 1.74
C LEU A 429 -1.05 -2.77 1.63
N LEU A 430 -1.79 -3.01 2.72
CA LEU A 430 -3.23 -2.81 2.79
C LEU A 430 -3.62 -1.46 3.42
N LYS A 431 -2.64 -0.65 3.88
CA LYS A 431 -2.89 0.70 4.39
C LYS A 431 -3.46 1.59 3.29
N GLY A 432 -4.46 2.39 3.65
CA GLY A 432 -5.19 3.25 2.71
C GLY A 432 -6.28 2.51 1.90
N LEU A 433 -6.32 1.19 1.96
CA LEU A 433 -7.43 0.40 1.45
C LEU A 433 -8.52 0.28 2.51
N GLU A 434 -9.75 0.08 2.06
CA GLU A 434 -10.95 -0.06 2.88
C GLU A 434 -11.79 -1.20 2.31
N ALA A 435 -12.46 -1.95 3.18
CA ALA A 435 -13.35 -3.05 2.81
C ALA A 435 -14.48 -3.21 3.83
N GLU A 436 -15.46 -4.05 3.52
CA GLU A 436 -16.54 -4.41 4.44
C GLU A 436 -16.01 -5.30 5.56
N VAL A 437 -15.09 -6.22 5.26
CA VAL A 437 -14.52 -7.16 6.23
C VAL A 437 -13.00 -7.04 6.29
N ALA A 438 -12.47 -6.94 7.51
CA ALA A 438 -11.04 -7.14 7.78
C ALA A 438 -10.83 -8.45 8.53
N VAL A 439 -9.81 -9.22 8.13
CA VAL A 439 -9.41 -10.48 8.77
C VAL A 439 -7.94 -10.35 9.16
N ILE A 440 -7.62 -10.44 10.45
CA ILE A 440 -6.26 -10.39 10.98
C ILE A 440 -5.86 -11.81 11.39
N LEU A 441 -4.91 -12.42 10.68
CA LEU A 441 -4.57 -13.82 10.90
C LEU A 441 -3.61 -14.06 12.07
N ASP A 442 -2.81 -13.07 12.42
CA ASP A 442 -1.77 -13.16 13.45
C ASP A 442 -1.72 -11.85 14.25
N ALA A 443 -2.77 -11.55 15.02
CA ALA A 443 -2.86 -10.28 15.74
C ALA A 443 -1.73 -10.14 16.78
N ASP A 444 -1.28 -11.24 17.37
CA ASP A 444 -0.20 -11.26 18.35
C ASP A 444 1.16 -10.86 17.78
N ASP A 445 1.34 -10.78 16.45
CA ASP A 445 2.59 -10.39 15.79
C ASP A 445 2.68 -8.88 15.48
N HIS A 446 1.57 -8.14 15.58
CA HIS A 446 1.47 -6.73 15.20
C HIS A 446 1.86 -5.76 16.32
N ASP A 447 2.70 -4.76 16.06
CA ASP A 447 2.90 -3.65 17.01
C ASP A 447 1.63 -2.78 17.14
N THR A 448 1.64 -1.86 18.11
CA THR A 448 0.53 -0.96 18.45
C THR A 448 -0.05 -0.23 17.23
N ASN A 449 0.81 0.30 16.36
CA ASN A 449 0.37 1.03 15.17
C ASN A 449 -0.17 0.06 14.10
N ASN A 450 0.53 -1.04 13.86
CA ASN A 450 0.14 -2.05 12.88
C ASN A 450 -1.19 -2.72 13.25
N ILE A 451 -1.43 -3.04 14.52
CA ILE A 451 -2.69 -3.67 14.93
C ILE A 451 -3.87 -2.71 14.78
N TYR A 452 -3.71 -1.44 15.17
CA TYR A 452 -4.75 -0.43 15.00
C TYR A 452 -5.06 -0.17 13.51
N VAL A 453 -4.03 -0.03 12.66
CA VAL A 453 -4.24 0.13 11.21
C VAL A 453 -4.99 -1.09 10.66
N ALA A 454 -4.63 -2.30 11.10
CA ALA A 454 -5.27 -3.54 10.65
C ALA A 454 -6.75 -3.62 11.08
N MET A 455 -7.06 -3.33 12.34
CA MET A 455 -8.42 -3.38 12.90
C MET A 455 -9.35 -2.37 12.22
N THR A 456 -8.82 -1.24 11.77
CA THR A 456 -9.61 -0.16 11.17
C THR A 456 -9.86 -0.31 9.67
N ARG A 457 -9.45 -1.43 9.03
CA ARG A 457 -9.65 -1.65 7.59
C ARG A 457 -11.08 -2.06 7.21
N GLY A 458 -11.80 -2.71 8.12
CA GLY A 458 -13.15 -3.23 7.92
C GLY A 458 -14.24 -2.25 8.39
N SER A 459 -15.21 -1.95 7.55
CA SER A 459 -16.34 -1.07 7.90
C SER A 459 -17.53 -1.81 8.51
N ARG A 460 -17.66 -3.13 8.31
CA ARG A 460 -18.83 -3.89 8.77
C ARG A 460 -18.49 -5.10 9.65
N SER A 461 -17.32 -5.70 9.49
CA SER A 461 -16.89 -6.80 10.35
C SER A 461 -15.38 -6.89 10.46
N LEU A 462 -14.92 -7.40 11.61
CA LEU A 462 -13.53 -7.62 11.93
C LEU A 462 -13.36 -9.03 12.51
N VAL A 463 -12.55 -9.85 11.87
CA VAL A 463 -12.17 -11.18 12.38
C VAL A 463 -10.73 -11.10 12.89
N ILE A 464 -10.52 -11.49 14.14
CA ILE A 464 -9.21 -11.44 14.80
C ILE A 464 -8.81 -12.84 15.23
N CYS A 465 -7.73 -13.34 14.66
CA CYS A 465 -7.05 -14.54 15.14
C CYS A 465 -5.94 -14.13 16.11
N SER A 466 -6.03 -14.56 17.37
CA SER A 466 -5.01 -14.31 18.40
C SER A 466 -4.94 -15.46 19.41
N ARG A 467 -3.80 -15.59 20.08
CA ARG A 467 -3.59 -16.58 21.15
C ARG A 467 -4.33 -16.21 22.43
N ALA A 468 -4.32 -14.92 22.76
CA ALA A 468 -4.94 -14.38 23.97
C ALA A 468 -6.25 -13.65 23.66
N THR A 469 -7.14 -13.59 24.65
CA THR A 469 -8.36 -12.77 24.68
C THR A 469 -8.06 -11.27 24.73
N SER A 470 -6.84 -10.90 25.11
CA SER A 470 -6.39 -9.51 25.20
C SER A 470 -5.28 -9.25 24.19
N ILE A 471 -5.44 -8.20 23.38
CA ILE A 471 -4.33 -7.66 22.59
C ILE A 471 -3.51 -6.77 23.53
N VAL A 472 -2.42 -7.31 24.05
CA VAL A 472 -1.47 -6.62 24.94
C VAL A 472 -0.20 -6.34 24.16
N ARG A 473 0.25 -5.09 24.10
CA ARG A 473 1.66 -4.80 23.86
C ARG A 473 2.09 -3.59 24.68
N PRO A 474 3.13 -3.73 25.51
CA PRO A 474 3.75 -2.56 26.12
C PRO A 474 4.27 -1.65 25.00
N ALA A 475 4.19 -0.33 25.22
CA ALA A 475 4.85 0.65 24.36
C ALA A 475 6.26 0.14 24.06
N ALA A 476 6.62 0.05 22.77
CA ALA A 476 8.00 -0.20 22.40
C ALA A 476 8.83 0.82 23.19
N ALA A 477 9.69 0.33 24.08
CA ALA A 477 10.59 1.18 24.85
C ALA A 477 11.16 2.21 23.87
N ARG A 478 10.95 3.50 24.15
CA ARG A 478 11.58 4.60 23.41
C ARG A 478 13.02 4.16 23.18
N ARG A 479 13.38 3.81 21.95
CA ARG A 479 14.75 3.41 21.63
C ARG A 479 15.58 4.65 21.84
N THR A 480 16.12 4.80 23.04
CA THR A 480 17.16 5.76 23.35
C THR A 480 18.25 5.51 22.32
N LEU A 481 18.42 6.47 21.42
CA LEU A 481 19.60 6.56 20.57
C LEU A 481 20.81 6.65 21.49
N GLN A 482 21.41 5.51 21.82
CA GLN A 482 22.80 5.51 22.24
C GLN A 482 23.62 5.79 20.99
N LEU A 483 24.08 7.03 20.92
CA LEU A 483 25.20 7.47 20.10
C LEU A 483 26.40 6.55 20.39
N ALA A 484 26.88 5.88 19.34
CA ALA A 484 28.26 5.46 19.17
C ALA A 484 28.56 5.49 17.66
#